data_AF-A0A2D5EN66-F1
#
_entry.id   AF-A0A2D5EN66-F1
#
_cell.length_a   1.000
_cell.length_b   1.000
_cell.length_c   1.000
_cell.angle_alpha   90.00
_cell.angle_beta   90.00
_cell.angle_gamma   90.00
#
_symmetry.space_group_name_H-M   'P 1'
#
loop_
_entity.id
_entity.type
_entity.pdbx_description
1 polymer ?
#
loop_
_entity_poly.entity_id
_entity_poly.type
_entity_poly.pdbx_seq_one_letter_code
_entity_poly.pdbx_strand_id
1 'polypeptide(L)'
;GPYADVLGPRAEAGALRYVGVDPDAAAIERLRARWPWASLEVAGGEDLSPLGERRFDHVFVLRSWNHLRDPEATLRQVRERLRPGGWLTVVDNVAFGLARTPAQAERAERGPAVFEHHRNDGAAEAAAALEAAGFAIVERMDVGPTTSNQWLLRASVGPTAPGRQA
;
A
#
# COMPACT_ATOMS: atom_id res chain seq x y z
N GLY A 1 -2.25 -13.39 10.74
CA GLY A 1 -2.77 -13.18 9.38
C GLY A 1 -2.40 -14.39 8.55
N PRO A 2 -2.95 -14.57 7.35
CA PRO A 2 -2.73 -15.77 6.52
C PRO A 2 -1.25 -16.03 6.21
N TYR A 3 -0.38 -15.03 6.32
CA TYR A 3 1.06 -15.14 6.08
C TYR A 3 1.93 -15.14 7.36
N ALA A 4 1.33 -15.13 8.55
CA ALA A 4 2.10 -15.01 9.79
C ALA A 4 3.07 -16.20 9.98
N ASP A 5 2.63 -17.41 9.63
CA ASP A 5 3.44 -18.63 9.76
C ASP A 5 4.59 -18.70 8.74
N VAL A 6 4.57 -17.83 7.72
CA VAL A 6 5.64 -17.68 6.73
C VAL A 6 6.58 -16.53 7.10
N LEU A 7 6.03 -15.38 7.48
CA LEU A 7 6.80 -14.17 7.77
C LEU A 7 7.48 -14.22 9.15
N GLY A 8 6.81 -14.76 10.16
CA GLY A 8 7.32 -14.84 11.53
C GLY A 8 8.65 -15.57 11.64
N PRO A 9 8.73 -16.86 11.21
CA PRO A 9 9.97 -17.62 11.27
C PRO A 9 11.12 -16.96 10.49
N ARG A 10 10.82 -16.30 9.37
CA ARG A 10 11.83 -15.57 8.58
C ARG A 10 12.30 -14.29 9.26
N ALA A 11 11.42 -13.58 9.94
CA ALA A 11 11.77 -12.39 10.70
C ALA A 11 12.65 -12.76 11.92
N GLU A 12 12.26 -13.81 12.65
CA GLU A 12 13.01 -14.32 13.80
C GLU A 12 14.39 -14.87 13.40
N ALA A 13 14.49 -15.53 12.24
CA ALA A 13 15.76 -15.96 11.66
C ALA A 13 16.59 -14.82 11.06
N GLY A 14 16.11 -13.57 11.08
CA GLY A 14 16.78 -12.41 10.52
C GLY A 14 16.82 -12.36 8.99
N ALA A 15 16.09 -13.23 8.30
CA ALA A 15 16.01 -13.28 6.84
C ALA A 15 15.17 -12.13 6.25
N LEU A 16 14.30 -11.51 7.05
CA LEU A 16 13.59 -10.29 6.69
C LEU A 16 13.40 -9.37 7.91
N ARG A 17 13.14 -8.10 7.65
CA ARG A 17 12.65 -7.15 8.66
C ARG A 17 11.31 -6.62 8.20
N TYR A 18 10.28 -6.80 9.02
CA TYR A 18 8.93 -6.37 8.70
C TYR A 18 8.58 -5.10 9.47
N VAL A 19 8.19 -4.05 8.74
CA VAL A 19 7.69 -2.81 9.31
C VAL A 19 6.26 -2.57 8.83
N GLY A 20 5.35 -2.31 9.75
CA GLY A 20 3.97 -1.93 9.45
C GLY A 20 3.62 -0.58 10.05
N VAL A 21 2.80 0.20 9.35
CA VAL A 21 2.27 1.48 9.84
C VAL A 21 0.77 1.51 9.66
N ASP A 22 0.07 2.13 10.60
CA ASP A 22 -1.37 2.39 10.52
C ASP A 22 -1.70 3.58 11.43
N PRO A 23 -2.61 4.51 11.06
CA PRO A 23 -3.04 5.58 11.95
C PRO A 23 -3.90 5.09 13.14
N ASP A 24 -4.48 3.88 13.09
CA ASP A 24 -5.23 3.27 14.20
C ASP A 24 -4.29 2.71 15.27
N ALA A 25 -4.07 3.50 16.32
CA ALA A 25 -3.25 3.12 17.46
C ALA A 25 -3.72 1.84 18.17
N ALA A 26 -5.03 1.62 18.26
CA ALA A 26 -5.57 0.43 18.91
C ALA A 26 -5.34 -0.82 18.04
N ALA A 27 -5.41 -0.69 16.71
CA ALA A 27 -5.02 -1.77 15.81
C ALA A 27 -3.54 -2.12 15.94
N ILE A 28 -2.66 -1.12 15.97
CA ILE A 28 -1.22 -1.31 16.15
C ILE A 28 -0.92 -2.01 17.48
N GLU A 29 -1.56 -1.62 18.58
CA GLU A 29 -1.39 -2.28 19.88
C GLU A 29 -1.76 -3.77 19.84
N ARG A 30 -2.93 -4.10 19.27
CA ARG A 30 -3.37 -5.50 19.10
C ARG A 30 -2.41 -6.30 18.23
N LEU A 31 -1.89 -5.69 17.17
CA LEU A 31 -0.94 -6.34 16.26
C LEU A 31 0.43 -6.55 16.90
N ARG A 32 0.92 -5.61 17.73
CA ARG A 32 2.17 -5.77 18.50
C ARG A 32 2.10 -6.95 19.46
N ALA A 33 0.96 -7.12 20.15
CA ALA A 33 0.73 -8.29 21.00
C ALA A 33 0.69 -9.61 20.21
N ARG A 34 0.13 -9.57 19.00
CA ARG A 34 -0.02 -10.77 18.15
C ARG A 34 1.25 -11.14 17.38
N TRP A 35 2.03 -10.16 16.93
CA TRP A 35 3.20 -10.33 16.06
C TRP A 35 4.42 -9.63 16.67
N PRO A 36 4.99 -10.18 17.76
CA PRO A 36 6.15 -9.57 18.43
C PRO A 36 7.41 -9.53 17.54
N TRP A 37 7.43 -10.29 16.44
CA TRP A 37 8.50 -10.30 15.44
C TRP A 37 8.43 -9.12 14.45
N ALA A 38 7.35 -8.33 14.45
CA ALA A 38 7.16 -7.17 13.57
C ALA A 38 7.47 -5.85 14.29
N SER A 39 8.06 -4.89 13.60
CA SER A 39 8.15 -3.50 14.08
C SER A 39 6.94 -2.72 13.55
N LEU A 40 6.07 -2.28 14.45
CA LEU A 40 4.81 -1.61 14.08
C LEU A 40 4.80 -0.21 14.66
N GLU A 41 4.43 0.79 13.88
CA GLU A 41 4.33 2.19 14.32
C GLU A 41 2.95 2.79 14.03
N VAL A 42 2.53 3.72 14.88
CA VAL A 42 1.33 4.53 14.61
C VAL A 42 1.75 5.70 13.71
N ALA A 43 1.34 5.67 12.45
CA ALA A 43 1.66 6.70 11.46
C ALA A 43 0.68 6.67 10.28
N GLY A 44 0.42 7.84 9.68
CA GLY A 44 -0.27 7.98 8.40
C GLY A 44 0.73 7.93 7.22
N GLY A 45 0.24 7.69 6.01
CA GLY A 45 1.09 7.64 4.82
C GLY A 45 1.81 8.96 4.53
N GLU A 46 1.19 10.07 4.89
CA GLU A 46 1.66 11.44 4.64
C GLU A 46 2.80 11.87 5.57
N ASP A 47 2.90 11.25 6.75
CA ASP A 47 3.96 11.48 7.73
C ASP A 47 4.50 10.16 8.28
N LEU A 48 5.59 9.71 7.67
CA LEU A 48 6.33 8.52 8.09
C LEU A 48 7.50 8.86 9.01
N SER A 49 7.57 10.05 9.62
CA SER A 49 8.64 10.42 10.55
C SER A 49 8.86 9.44 11.71
N PRO A 50 7.86 8.72 12.27
CA PRO A 50 8.09 7.68 13.28
C PRO A 50 8.97 6.51 12.79
N LEU A 51 9.13 6.35 11.47
CA LEU A 51 10.05 5.36 10.90
C LEU A 51 11.53 5.78 11.02
N GLY A 52 11.85 7.00 11.46
CA GLY A 52 13.21 7.51 11.60
C GLY A 52 13.94 7.49 10.26
N GLU A 53 15.19 7.03 10.24
CA GLU A 53 16.01 6.96 9.02
C GLU A 53 15.89 5.62 8.27
N ARG A 54 14.95 4.74 8.65
CA ARG A 54 14.78 3.43 8.03
C ARG A 54 14.52 3.56 6.52
N ARG A 55 15.25 2.73 5.75
CA ARG A 55 15.12 2.59 4.30
C ARG A 55 14.71 1.17 3.93
N PHE A 56 13.91 1.04 2.88
CA PHE A 56 13.24 -0.21 2.51
C PHE A 56 13.64 -0.69 1.11
N ASP A 57 13.73 -2.01 0.97
CA ASP A 57 13.89 -2.68 -0.32
C ASP A 57 12.53 -2.85 -1.02
N HIS A 58 11.47 -3.03 -0.23
CA HIS A 58 10.09 -3.21 -0.70
C HIS A 58 9.13 -2.42 0.20
N VAL A 59 8.21 -1.68 -0.42
CA VAL A 59 7.11 -0.99 0.23
C VAL A 59 5.80 -1.45 -0.39
N PHE A 60 4.79 -1.69 0.44
CA PHE A 60 3.48 -2.17 0.02
C PHE A 60 2.39 -1.19 0.46
N VAL A 61 1.50 -0.83 -0.47
CA VAL A 61 0.26 -0.10 -0.20
C VAL A 61 -0.88 -1.02 -0.64
N LEU A 62 -1.44 -1.76 0.32
CA LEU A 62 -2.40 -2.84 0.04
C LEU A 62 -3.79 -2.45 0.52
N ARG A 63 -4.72 -2.28 -0.43
CA ARG A 63 -6.10 -1.83 -0.23
C ARG A 63 -6.21 -0.60 0.67
N SER A 64 -5.29 0.32 0.45
CA SER A 64 -5.16 1.55 1.23
C SER A 64 -5.01 2.77 0.32
N TRP A 65 -4.78 2.60 -0.98
CA TRP A 65 -4.56 3.69 -1.92
C TRP A 65 -5.74 4.67 -1.93
N ASN A 66 -6.95 4.11 -2.04
CA ASN A 66 -8.18 4.89 -2.04
C ASN A 66 -8.53 5.50 -0.67
N HIS A 67 -7.82 5.10 0.39
CA HIS A 67 -7.93 5.63 1.75
C HIS A 67 -6.83 6.64 2.11
N LEU A 68 -5.81 6.83 1.27
CA LEU A 68 -4.81 7.87 1.50
C LEU A 68 -5.48 9.24 1.41
N ARG A 69 -5.21 10.16 2.34
CA ARG A 69 -5.77 11.53 2.22
C ARG A 69 -5.05 12.27 1.10
N ASP A 70 -3.72 12.11 1.07
CA ASP A 70 -2.84 12.72 0.08
C ASP A 70 -1.85 11.66 -0.47
N PRO A 71 -2.17 11.02 -1.61
CA PRO A 71 -1.30 10.07 -2.28
C PRO A 71 0.03 10.70 -2.70
N GLU A 72 0.05 11.96 -3.11
CA GLU A 72 1.28 12.62 -3.56
C GLU A 72 2.25 12.81 -2.39
N ALA A 73 1.75 13.31 -1.25
CA ALA A 73 2.53 13.39 -0.02
C ALA A 73 3.00 12.02 0.46
N THR A 74 2.14 11.01 0.38
CA THR A 74 2.49 9.63 0.73
C THR A 74 3.59 9.07 -0.19
N LEU A 75 3.46 9.27 -1.50
CA LEU A 75 4.45 8.82 -2.49
C LEU A 75 5.80 9.49 -2.27
N ARG A 76 5.82 10.78 -1.89
CA ARG A 76 7.05 11.48 -1.52
C ARG A 76 7.73 10.83 -0.31
N GLN A 77 6.99 10.56 0.77
CA GLN A 77 7.50 9.85 1.95
C GLN A 77 8.04 8.45 1.59
N VAL A 78 7.30 7.71 0.77
CA VAL A 78 7.70 6.37 0.31
C VAL A 78 8.97 6.43 -0.53
N ARG A 79 9.04 7.35 -1.49
CA ARG A 79 10.18 7.51 -2.39
C ARG A 79 11.47 7.86 -1.64
N GLU A 80 11.40 8.77 -0.67
CA GLU A 80 12.53 9.15 0.18
C GLU A 80 13.06 7.99 1.04
N ARG A 81 12.19 7.00 1.30
CA ARG A 81 12.47 5.84 2.13
C ARG A 81 12.81 4.58 1.35
N LEU A 82 12.57 4.55 0.04
CA LEU A 82 13.02 3.45 -0.80
C LEU A 82 14.51 3.55 -1.08
N ARG A 83 15.19 2.41 -0.99
CA ARG A 83 16.58 2.30 -1.45
C ARG A 83 16.62 2.41 -2.98
N PRO A 84 17.75 2.82 -3.57
CA PRO A 84 17.96 2.70 -5.01
C PRO A 84 17.65 1.27 -5.50
N GLY A 85 16.82 1.14 -6.54
CA GLY A 85 16.37 -0.17 -7.04
C GLY A 85 15.35 -0.90 -6.16
N GLY A 86 14.82 -0.22 -5.12
CA GLY A 86 13.71 -0.68 -4.30
C GLY A 86 12.37 -0.58 -5.03
N TRP A 87 11.39 -1.34 -4.55
CA TRP A 87 10.11 -1.55 -5.22
C TRP A 87 8.94 -1.04 -4.37
N LEU A 88 8.03 -0.33 -5.01
CA LEU A 88 6.69 -0.03 -4.50
C LEU A 88 5.70 -0.98 -5.17
N THR A 89 4.86 -1.64 -4.39
CA THR A 89 3.71 -2.41 -4.88
C THR A 89 2.42 -1.82 -4.31
N VAL A 90 1.53 -1.42 -5.20
CA VAL A 90 0.21 -0.87 -4.86
C VAL A 90 -0.84 -1.84 -5.39
N VAL A 91 -1.76 -2.23 -4.53
CA VAL A 91 -2.91 -3.06 -4.90
C VAL A 91 -4.14 -2.42 -4.30
N ASP A 92 -5.16 -2.16 -5.10
CA ASP A 92 -6.45 -1.70 -4.60
C ASP A 92 -7.58 -2.20 -5.48
N ASN A 93 -8.81 -2.00 -5.04
CA ASN A 93 -10.00 -2.29 -5.82
C ASN A 93 -10.62 -0.98 -6.31
N VAL A 94 -11.25 -1.02 -7.48
CA VAL A 94 -12.27 -0.01 -7.79
C VAL A 94 -13.48 -0.28 -6.91
N ALA A 95 -14.16 0.76 -6.43
CA ALA A 95 -15.42 0.64 -5.72
C ALA A 95 -16.39 -0.14 -6.61
N PHE A 96 -16.83 -1.29 -6.13
CA PHE A 96 -17.86 -2.09 -6.80
C PHE A 96 -19.20 -1.34 -6.76
N GLY A 97 -19.40 -0.44 -7.72
CA GLY A 97 -20.71 0.13 -8.02
C GLY A 97 -21.66 -0.91 -8.63
N LEU A 98 -21.14 -2.05 -9.13
CA LEU A 98 -21.92 -3.02 -9.89
C LEU A 98 -22.85 -3.93 -9.06
N ALA A 99 -22.75 -3.90 -7.72
CA ALA A 99 -23.68 -4.60 -6.84
C ALA A 99 -24.58 -3.64 -6.05
N ARG A 100 -24.49 -2.33 -6.33
CA ARG A 100 -25.24 -1.29 -5.62
C ARG A 100 -26.10 -0.52 -6.60
N THR A 101 -27.38 -0.37 -6.28
CA THR A 101 -28.20 0.64 -6.93
C THR A 101 -27.61 2.03 -6.67
N PRO A 102 -27.91 3.05 -7.50
CA PRO A 102 -27.48 4.42 -7.23
C PRO A 102 -27.78 4.88 -5.80
N ALA A 103 -28.97 4.54 -5.27
CA ALA A 103 -29.35 4.84 -3.89
C ALA A 103 -28.49 4.12 -2.82
N GLN A 104 -28.01 2.90 -3.11
CA GLN A 104 -27.12 2.15 -2.22
C GLN A 104 -25.68 2.69 -2.25
N ALA A 105 -25.22 3.17 -3.41
CA ALA A 105 -23.94 3.86 -3.53
C ALA A 105 -23.96 5.17 -2.73
N GLU A 106 -24.96 6.04 -2.96
CA GLU A 106 -25.08 7.31 -2.25
C GLU A 106 -25.28 7.14 -0.73
N ARG A 107 -25.91 6.04 -0.27
CA ARG A 107 -26.05 5.75 1.17
C ARG A 107 -24.75 5.23 1.78
N ALA A 108 -23.95 4.49 1.02
CA ALA A 108 -22.65 4.02 1.47
C ALA A 108 -21.64 5.17 1.55
N GLU A 109 -21.67 6.09 0.59
CA GLU A 109 -20.86 7.32 0.58
C GLU A 109 -21.24 8.28 1.72
N ARG A 110 -22.54 8.39 2.05
CA ARG A 110 -23.04 9.21 3.18
C ARG A 110 -23.02 8.49 4.54
N GLY A 111 -22.50 7.26 4.60
CA GLY A 111 -22.49 6.45 5.80
C GLY A 111 -21.40 6.88 6.80
N PRO A 112 -21.52 6.54 8.09
CA PRO A 112 -20.57 6.94 9.13
C PRO A 112 -19.23 6.17 9.08
N ALA A 113 -18.83 5.67 7.90
CA ALA A 113 -17.60 4.92 7.73
C ALA A 113 -16.40 5.87 7.90
N VAL A 114 -15.83 5.87 9.10
CA VAL A 114 -14.72 6.73 9.55
C VAL A 114 -13.43 6.54 8.71
N PHE A 115 -13.35 5.48 7.90
CA PHE A 115 -12.31 5.24 6.88
C PHE A 115 -12.89 5.44 5.49
N GLU A 116 -13.20 6.69 5.18
CA GLU A 116 -13.80 7.12 3.94
C GLU A 116 -12.84 6.82 2.76
N HIS A 117 -13.39 6.32 1.64
CA HIS A 117 -12.65 6.36 0.38
C HIS A 117 -12.55 7.84 -0.01
N HIS A 118 -11.35 8.41 0.01
CA HIS A 118 -11.14 9.77 -0.46
C HIS A 118 -11.22 9.87 -1.98
N ARG A 119 -11.10 8.74 -2.67
CA ARG A 119 -11.19 8.61 -4.13
C ARG A 119 -11.56 7.19 -4.55
N ASN A 120 -11.71 6.99 -5.86
CA ASN A 120 -12.00 5.71 -6.48
C ASN A 120 -11.09 5.48 -7.69
N ASP A 121 -9.78 5.53 -7.46
CA ASP A 121 -8.78 5.42 -8.51
C ASP A 121 -8.70 3.98 -9.02
N GLY A 122 -8.59 3.85 -10.34
CA GLY A 122 -8.15 2.64 -11.00
C GLY A 122 -6.63 2.61 -11.14
N ALA A 123 -6.14 1.57 -11.82
CA ALA A 123 -4.71 1.43 -12.08
C ALA A 123 -4.15 2.58 -12.95
N ALA A 124 -4.97 3.23 -13.78
CA ALA A 124 -4.55 4.32 -14.63
C ALA A 124 -4.21 5.59 -13.83
N GLU A 125 -5.13 6.00 -12.95
CA GLU A 125 -4.99 7.18 -12.11
C GLU A 125 -3.83 7.00 -11.13
N ALA A 126 -3.76 5.82 -10.50
CA ALA A 126 -2.65 5.50 -9.61
C ALA A 126 -1.30 5.47 -10.36
N ALA A 127 -1.24 4.92 -11.57
CA ALA A 127 0.00 4.90 -12.36
C ALA A 127 0.47 6.31 -12.69
N ALA A 128 -0.43 7.20 -13.12
CA ALA A 128 -0.10 8.59 -13.40
C ALA A 128 0.46 9.31 -12.16
N ALA A 129 -0.13 9.09 -10.99
CA ALA A 129 0.38 9.66 -9.73
C ALA A 129 1.78 9.12 -9.37
N LEU A 130 2.01 7.81 -9.54
CA LEU A 130 3.33 7.19 -9.34
C LEU A 130 4.38 7.77 -10.29
N GLU A 131 4.06 7.91 -11.58
CA GLU A 131 4.96 8.47 -12.59
C GLU A 131 5.28 9.95 -12.31
N ALA A 132 4.27 10.75 -11.92
CA ALA A 132 4.46 12.14 -11.51
C ALA A 132 5.37 12.25 -10.27
N ALA A 133 5.31 11.29 -9.36
CA ALA A 133 6.21 11.18 -8.22
C ALA A 133 7.61 10.64 -8.57
N GLY A 134 7.89 10.33 -9.84
CA GLY A 134 9.19 9.88 -10.33
C GLY A 134 9.46 8.40 -10.13
N PHE A 135 8.41 7.58 -10.05
CA PHE A 135 8.52 6.12 -10.14
C PHE A 135 8.44 5.66 -11.60
N ALA A 136 9.15 4.59 -11.93
CA ALA A 136 8.98 3.89 -13.21
C ALA A 136 8.06 2.68 -12.99
N ILE A 137 6.94 2.62 -13.71
CA ILE A 137 6.04 1.46 -13.67
C ILE A 137 6.71 0.27 -14.37
N VAL A 138 6.80 -0.86 -13.68
CA VAL A 138 7.40 -2.11 -14.19
C VAL A 138 6.38 -3.21 -14.43
N GLU A 139 5.22 -3.13 -13.77
CA GLU A 139 4.09 -4.01 -14.00
C GLU A 139 2.79 -3.27 -13.70
N ARG A 140 1.78 -3.53 -14.51
CA ARG A 140 0.42 -3.06 -14.33
C ARG A 140 -0.55 -4.17 -14.67
N MET A 141 -1.50 -4.41 -13.77
CA MET A 141 -2.66 -5.27 -13.99
C MET A 141 -3.92 -4.45 -13.72
N ASP A 142 -4.72 -4.24 -14.74
CA ASP A 142 -6.03 -3.59 -14.63
C ASP A 142 -7.11 -4.60 -14.21
N VAL A 143 -8.18 -4.07 -13.62
CA VAL A 143 -9.40 -4.83 -13.38
C VAL A 143 -10.08 -5.11 -14.72
N GLY A 144 -10.53 -6.35 -14.91
CA GLY A 144 -11.16 -6.79 -16.14
C GLY A 144 -11.85 -8.14 -15.99
N PRO A 145 -12.70 -8.55 -16.95
CA PRO A 145 -13.51 -9.76 -16.85
C PRO A 145 -12.71 -11.06 -16.71
N THR A 146 -11.46 -11.05 -17.17
CA THR A 146 -10.54 -12.19 -17.13
C THR A 146 -9.40 -12.00 -16.13
N THR A 147 -9.41 -10.91 -15.37
CA THR A 147 -8.38 -10.60 -14.37
C THR A 147 -9.00 -10.59 -12.97
N SER A 148 -8.36 -9.88 -12.04
CA SER A 148 -8.85 -9.73 -10.67
C SER A 148 -9.82 -8.56 -10.56
N ASN A 149 -10.59 -8.55 -9.47
CA ASN A 149 -11.33 -7.37 -9.05
C ASN A 149 -10.47 -6.31 -8.34
N GLN A 150 -9.18 -6.59 -8.20
CA GLN A 150 -8.17 -5.67 -7.74
C GLN A 150 -7.25 -5.35 -8.91
N TRP A 151 -6.86 -4.08 -9.01
CA TRP A 151 -5.75 -3.69 -9.86
C TRP A 151 -4.44 -3.79 -9.06
N LEU A 152 -3.33 -3.95 -9.79
CA LEU A 152 -1.98 -3.99 -9.23
C LEU A 152 -1.07 -3.08 -10.04
N LEU A 153 -0.26 -2.31 -9.33
CA LEU A 153 0.88 -1.60 -9.87
C LEU A 153 2.13 -2.01 -9.11
N ARG A 154 3.22 -2.17 -9.86
CA ARG A 154 4.54 -2.35 -9.30
C ARG A 154 5.48 -1.38 -9.98
N ALA A 155 6.27 -0.67 -9.18
CA ALA A 155 7.10 0.43 -9.66
C ALA A 155 8.42 0.53 -8.90
N SER A 156 9.44 1.14 -9.52
CA SER A 156 10.77 1.30 -8.94
C SER A 156 11.26 2.75 -8.94
N VAL A 157 12.18 3.06 -8.02
CA VAL A 157 12.91 4.34 -8.01
C VAL A 157 14.25 4.14 -8.73
N GLY A 158 14.37 4.71 -9.94
CA GLY A 158 15.57 4.62 -10.80
C GLY A 158 15.51 3.53 -11.88
N PRO A 159 16.48 3.50 -12.81
CA PRO A 159 16.50 2.50 -13.88
C PRO A 159 16.56 1.10 -13.27
N THR A 160 15.61 0.25 -13.67
CA THR A 160 15.64 -1.17 -13.33
C THR A 160 16.94 -1.77 -13.84
N ALA A 161 17.78 -2.30 -12.95
CA ALA A 161 18.94 -3.06 -13.38
C ALA A 161 18.46 -4.20 -14.30
N PRO A 162 19.04 -4.37 -15.50
CA PRO A 162 18.64 -5.46 -16.38
C PRO A 162 18.92 -6.81 -15.69
N GLY A 163 17.89 -7.66 -15.59
CA GLY A 163 18.02 -9.04 -15.11
C GLY A 163 17.41 -9.34 -13.74
N ARG A 164 16.84 -8.38 -13.01
CA ARG A 164 16.07 -8.68 -11.79
C ARG A 164 14.65 -9.10 -12.16
N GLN A 165 14.48 -10.38 -12.52
CA GLN A 165 13.15 -10.99 -12.55
C GLN A 165 12.62 -11.16 -11.11
N ALA A 166 11.30 -11.11 -10.99
CA ALA A 166 10.54 -11.21 -9.75
C ALA A 166 10.89 -12.47 -8.92
#